data_AF-A0A1E7Q8Q1-F1
#
_entry.id   AF-A0A1E7Q8Q1-F1
#
_cell.length_a   1.000
_cell.length_b   1.000
_cell.length_c   1.000
_cell.angle_alpha   90.00
_cell.angle_beta   90.00
_cell.angle_gamma   90.00
#
_symmetry.space_group_name_H-M   'P 1'
#
loop_
_entity.id
_entity.type
_entity.pdbx_description
1 polymer ?
#
loop_
_entity_poly.entity_id
_entity_poly.type
_entity_poly.pdbx_seq_one_letter_code
_entity_poly.pdbx_strand_id
1 'polypeptide(L)' 'MVNKSLQQAPDHIQLAVDLILLLEQNNITPKIVLAALEIVKQDYLQKLPAEPYAKIID' A
#
# COMPACT_ATOMS: atom_id res chain seq x y z
N MET A 1 -0.54 -23.68 -11.06
CA MET A 1 -0.64 -23.70 -9.59
C MET A 1 -0.38 -22.28 -9.09
N VAL A 2 -1.43 -21.47 -8.91
CA VAL A 2 -1.31 -20.25 -8.12
C VAL A 2 -1.38 -20.71 -6.66
N ASN A 3 -0.34 -20.42 -5.90
CA ASN A 3 -0.07 -21.03 -4.59
C ASN A 3 -1.21 -20.74 -3.58
N LYS A 4 -1.69 -21.81 -2.93
CA LYS A 4 -2.68 -21.80 -1.82
C LYS A 4 -2.27 -20.94 -0.62
N SER A 5 -1.02 -20.47 -0.54
CA SER A 5 -0.45 -19.71 0.57
C SER A 5 -0.78 -18.21 0.55
N LEU A 6 -1.13 -17.62 -0.59
CA LEU A 6 -1.51 -16.20 -0.66
C LEU A 6 -2.90 -15.94 -0.07
N GLN A 7 -3.83 -16.87 -0.20
CA GLN A 7 -5.20 -16.74 0.35
C GLN A 7 -5.25 -16.69 1.88
N GLN A 8 -4.15 -17.05 2.56
CA GLN A 8 -4.02 -17.01 4.02
C GLN A 8 -3.11 -15.88 4.53
N ALA A 9 -2.53 -15.09 3.62
CA ALA A 9 -1.67 -13.98 4.00
C ALA A 9 -2.51 -12.80 4.53
N PRO A 10 -1.96 -11.93 5.39
CA PRO A 10 -2.63 -10.69 5.77
C PRO A 10 -3.05 -9.86 4.54
N ASP A 11 -4.18 -9.15 4.64
CA ASP A 11 -4.77 -8.40 3.51
C ASP A 11 -3.76 -7.46 2.83
N HIS A 12 -2.90 -6.80 3.60
CA HIS A 12 -1.88 -5.90 3.05
C HIS A 12 -0.81 -6.62 2.22
N ILE A 13 -0.50 -7.89 2.53
CA ILE A 13 0.43 -8.71 1.75
C ILE A 13 -0.22 -9.14 0.45
N GLN A 14 -1.48 -9.59 0.48
CA GLN A 14 -2.23 -9.96 -0.72
C GLN A 14 -2.35 -8.76 -1.67
N LEU A 15 -2.75 -7.60 -1.16
CA LEU A 15 -2.86 -6.38 -1.93
C LEU A 15 -1.52 -5.94 -2.55
N ALA A 16 -0.42 -6.08 -1.82
CA ALA A 16 0.90 -5.75 -2.35
C ALA A 16 1.29 -6.68 -3.52
N VAL A 17 0.99 -7.98 -3.42
CA VAL A 17 1.26 -8.95 -4.50
C VAL A 17 0.42 -8.64 -5.74
N ASP A 18 -0.87 -8.39 -5.57
CA ASP A 18 -1.76 -8.03 -6.69
C ASP A 18 -1.33 -6.73 -7.37
N LEU A 19 -0.92 -5.74 -6.58
CA LEU A 19 -0.42 -4.47 -7.09
C LEU A 19 0.89 -4.63 -7.88
N ILE A 20 1.83 -5.44 -7.39
CA ILE A 20 3.07 -5.74 -8.11
C ILE A 20 2.76 -6.41 -9.45
N LEU A 21 1.89 -7.42 -9.45
CA LEU A 21 1.48 -8.12 -10.67
C LEU A 21 0.89 -7.15 -11.71
N LEU A 22 0.01 -6.24 -11.29
CA LEU A 22 -0.58 -5.23 -12.16
C LEU A 22 0.50 -4.32 -12.77
N LEU A 23 1.45 -3.86 -11.96
CA LEU A 23 2.50 -2.93 -12.41
C LEU A 23 3.48 -3.61 -13.38
N GLU A 24 3.81 -4.87 -13.14
CA GLU A 24 4.64 -5.69 -14.04
C GLU A 24 3.95 -5.93 -15.38
N GLN A 25 2.65 -6.26 -15.37
CA GLN A 25 1.85 -6.44 -16.59
C GLN A 25 1.76 -5.17 -17.45
N ASN A 26 1.90 -3.99 -16.83
CA ASN A 26 1.93 -2.70 -17.53
C ASN A 26 3.36 -2.23 -17.85
N ASN A 27 4.38 -3.07 -17.64
CA ASN A 27 5.79 -2.77 -17.91
C ASN A 27 6.29 -1.48 -17.23
N ILE A 28 5.75 -1.13 -16.06
CA ILE A 28 6.13 0.09 -15.36
C ILE A 28 7.49 -0.12 -14.68
N THR A 29 8.44 0.78 -14.93
CA THR A 29 9.77 0.66 -14.32
C THR A 29 9.72 0.81 -12.80
N PRO A 30 10.59 0.12 -12.04
CA PRO A 30 10.62 0.22 -10.58
C PRO A 30 10.77 1.66 -10.07
N LYS A 31 11.54 2.51 -10.77
CA LYS A 31 11.72 3.93 -10.42
C LYS A 31 10.39 4.70 -10.44
N ILE A 32 9.56 4.46 -11.45
CA ILE A 32 8.24 5.12 -11.57
C ILE A 32 7.27 4.53 -10.54
N VAL A 33 7.29 3.21 -10.33
CA VAL A 33 6.49 2.54 -9.29
C VAL A 33 6.75 3.17 -7.93
N LEU A 34 8.02 3.26 -7.52
CA LEU A 34 8.40 3.78 -6.21
C LEU A 34 7.95 5.24 -6.02
N ALA A 35 8.10 6.08 -7.05
CA ALA A 35 7.62 7.46 -7.00
C ALA A 35 6.09 7.54 -6.84
N ALA A 36 5.34 6.70 -7.56
CA ALA A 36 3.88 6.63 -7.44
C ALA A 36 3.43 6.10 -6.07
N LEU A 37 4.10 5.07 -5.54
CA LEU A 37 3.79 4.50 -4.24
C LEU A 37 4.01 5.50 -3.09
N GLU A 38 5.00 6.38 -3.20
CA GLU A 38 5.17 7.46 -2.21
C GLU A 38 3.96 8.41 -2.22
N ILE A 39 3.46 8.79 -3.41
CA ILE A 39 2.27 9.64 -3.54
C ILE A 39 1.04 8.95 -2.93
N VAL A 40 0.81 7.67 -3.27
CA VAL A 40 -0.30 6.87 -2.74
C VAL A 40 -0.20 6.78 -1.22
N LYS A 41 0.99 6.51 -0.68
CA LYS A 41 1.21 6.47 0.77
C LYS A 41 0.83 7.80 1.43
N GLN A 42 1.27 8.94 0.88
CA GLN A 42 0.94 10.25 1.44
C GLN A 42 -0.58 10.53 1.40
N ASP A 43 -1.26 10.17 0.31
CA ASP A 43 -2.72 10.31 0.18
C ASP A 43 -3.47 9.47 1.23
N TYR A 44 -3.06 8.23 1.46
CA TYR A 44 -3.68 7.39 2.49
C TYR A 44 -3.34 7.84 3.92
N LEU A 45 -2.15 8.38 4.16
CA LEU A 45 -1.80 8.99 5.45
C LEU A 45 -2.70 10.18 5.78
N GLN A 46 -3.08 10.99 4.79
CA GLN A 46 -4.02 12.11 4.99
C GLN A 46 -5.46 11.66 5.25
N LYS A 47 -5.82 10.44 4.80
CA LYS A 47 -7.13 9.83 5.04
C LYS A 47 -7.23 9.14 6.39
N LEU A 48 -6.10 8.85 7.04
CA LEU A 48 -6.13 8.38 8.42
C LEU A 48 -6.72 9.48 9.30
N PRO A 49 -7.64 9.14 10.21
CA PRO A 49 -8.09 10.12 11.18
C PRO A 49 -6.86 10.65 11.91
N ALA A 50 -6.69 11.97 11.95
CA ALA A 50 -5.74 12.58 12.87
C ALA A 50 -6.07 12.05 14.26
N GLU A 51 -5.11 11.42 14.94
CA GLU A 51 -5.34 10.93 16.30
C GLU A 51 -5.95 12.06 17.14
N PRO A 52 -7.17 11.90 17.70
CA PRO A 52 -7.89 13.05 18.28
C PRO A 52 -7.31 13.60 19.58
N TYR A 53 -6.17 13.14 20.09
CA TYR A 53 -5.70 13.49 21.43
C TYR A 53 -4.18 13.68 21.52
N ALA A 54 -3.71 14.82 21.01
CA ALA A 54 -2.47 15.47 21.47
C ALA A 54 -2.76 16.90 21.99
N LYS A 55 -3.88 17.08 22.69
CA LYS A 55 -4.10 18.22 23.59
C LYS A 55 -4.26 17.69 25.02
N ILE A 56 -3.13 17.28 25.59
CA ILE A 56 -2.95 17.25 27.05
C ILE A 56 -2.18 18.52 27.39
N ILE A 57 -2.83 19.69 27.33
CA ILE A 57 -2.49 20.87 28.14
C ILE A 57 -3.77 21.70 28.25
N ASP A 58 -4.47 21.56 29.37
CA ASP A 58 -4.85 22.64 30.30
C ASP A 58 -5.15 22.02 31.67
#